data_AF-A0A316NG37-F1
#
_entry.id   AF-A0A316NG37-F1
#
_cell.length_a   1.000
_cell.length_b   1.000
_cell.length_c   1.000
_cell.angle_alpha   90.00
_cell.angle_beta   90.00
_cell.angle_gamma   90.00
#
_symmetry.space_group_name_H-M   'P 1'
#
loop_
_entity.id
_entity.type
_entity.pdbx_description
1 polymer ?
#
loop_
_entity_poly.entity_id
_entity_poly.type
_entity_poly.pdbx_seq_one_letter_code
_entity_poly.pdbx_strand_id
1 'polypeptide(L)'
;MQSKKVKLAFAGMLILAISSISACSAPASEPQDPALSSELSNSNDISKESTFNPNEYVSGLESEVKTVSPERLVEYYESQLDPEIPKITVMATITEGDSKTTCPLPYDASIRTSDEKTEMDREKTWFLNLMNNFWSLPKLHDGLQNLSVPSQITITFSEPPVGEIAITDYVIVDDSGIATKGTPTLSHSYDRTQIFSPAGNTLSFDLWVYDGVDLMSVQPPLRGMLVRCTIDEKEVEYYILFQTSYFLGMFPFDSDFSHLTPLEP
;
A
#
# COMPACT_ATOMS: atom_id res chain seq x y z
N MET A 1 18.08 -43.22 -32.43
CA MET A 1 16.88 -43.36 -33.27
C MET A 1 15.75 -43.96 -32.44
N GLN A 2 14.59 -43.30 -32.48
CA GLN A 2 13.24 -43.75 -32.07
C GLN A 2 12.84 -43.77 -30.58
N SER A 3 12.51 -42.57 -30.07
CA SER A 3 11.14 -42.12 -29.72
C SER A 3 10.05 -43.19 -29.46
N LYS A 4 9.51 -43.20 -28.23
CA LYS A 4 8.13 -43.62 -27.91
C LYS A 4 7.57 -42.63 -26.86
N LYS A 5 6.76 -41.67 -27.30
CA LYS A 5 5.28 -41.64 -27.29
C LYS A 5 4.68 -41.07 -25.99
N VAL A 6 4.34 -39.79 -26.11
CA VAL A 6 3.39 -38.99 -25.33
C VAL A 6 2.03 -39.69 -25.23
N LYS A 7 1.40 -39.63 -24.05
CA LYS A 7 -0.06 -39.79 -23.90
C LYS A 7 -0.62 -38.55 -23.20
N LEU A 8 -1.28 -37.73 -24.00
CA LEU A 8 -2.15 -36.64 -23.61
C LEU A 8 -3.54 -37.25 -23.33
N ALA A 9 -4.16 -36.92 -22.20
CA ALA A 9 -5.56 -37.25 -21.93
C ALA A 9 -6.36 -35.95 -21.87
N PHE A 10 -7.17 -35.73 -22.89
CA PHE A 10 -8.22 -34.72 -22.98
C PHE A 10 -9.54 -35.39 -22.61
N ALA A 11 -10.23 -34.86 -21.61
CA ALA A 11 -11.67 -35.02 -21.36
C ALA A 11 -12.08 -33.74 -20.60
N GLY A 12 -12.97 -32.87 -21.08
CA GLY A 12 -14.13 -33.10 -21.90
C GLY A 12 -15.36 -33.16 -21.00
N MET A 13 -15.85 -32.02 -20.52
CA MET A 13 -17.25 -31.92 -20.08
C MET A 13 -17.82 -30.55 -20.43
N LEU A 14 -18.56 -30.57 -21.54
CA LEU A 14 -19.47 -29.58 -22.05
C LEU A 14 -20.82 -29.78 -21.33
N ILE A 15 -21.38 -28.75 -20.71
CA ILE A 15 -22.80 -28.72 -20.35
C ILE A 15 -23.42 -27.51 -21.04
N LEU A 16 -24.42 -27.80 -21.89
CA LEU A 16 -25.14 -26.86 -22.74
C LEU A 16 -26.63 -27.23 -22.63
N ALA A 17 -27.46 -26.29 -22.18
CA ALA A 17 -28.92 -26.19 -22.34
C ALA A 17 -29.28 -24.74 -21.92
N ILE A 18 -29.58 -23.75 -22.78
CA ILE A 18 -30.74 -23.51 -23.68
C ILE A 18 -32.09 -23.79 -22.96
N SER A 19 -33.12 -22.94 -22.86
CA SER A 19 -33.56 -21.74 -23.61
C SER A 19 -34.70 -21.00 -22.86
N SER A 20 -34.75 -19.66 -22.99
CA SER A 20 -35.90 -18.79 -23.41
C SER A 20 -37.25 -18.86 -22.65
N ILE A 21 -38.11 -17.84 -22.46
CA ILE A 21 -38.67 -16.70 -23.26
C ILE A 21 -39.30 -15.75 -22.19
N SER A 22 -39.31 -14.40 -22.27
CA SER A 22 -40.39 -13.64 -22.93
C SER A 22 -40.26 -12.10 -22.82
N ALA A 23 -40.40 -11.46 -24.00
CA ALA A 23 -40.99 -10.17 -24.37
C ALA A 23 -40.72 -8.91 -23.51
N CYS A 24 -40.02 -7.90 -24.02
CA CYS A 24 -40.49 -6.85 -24.96
C CYS A 24 -41.70 -6.03 -24.47
N SER A 25 -41.47 -4.75 -24.17
CA SER A 25 -42.19 -3.60 -24.74
C SER A 25 -41.53 -2.28 -24.33
N ALA A 26 -41.33 -1.39 -25.30
CA ALA A 26 -40.98 0.02 -25.15
C ALA A 26 -42.20 0.90 -25.55
N PRO A 27 -42.08 2.21 -25.81
CA PRO A 27 -42.33 3.35 -24.91
C PRO A 27 -43.56 4.20 -25.31
N ALA A 28 -43.99 5.15 -24.46
CA ALA A 28 -44.95 6.24 -24.75
C ALA A 28 -45.18 7.04 -23.43
N SER A 29 -45.34 8.35 -23.31
CA SER A 29 -45.34 9.52 -24.19
C SER A 29 -45.36 10.77 -23.28
N GLU A 30 -44.73 11.87 -23.69
CA GLU A 30 -45.06 13.24 -23.24
C GLU A 30 -46.16 13.81 -24.17
N PRO A 31 -46.98 14.80 -23.76
CA PRO A 31 -46.63 16.19 -24.15
C PRO A 31 -47.14 17.35 -23.22
N GLN A 32 -46.34 18.44 -23.18
CA GLN A 32 -46.65 19.90 -23.34
C GLN A 32 -47.86 20.53 -22.60
N ASP A 33 -47.91 21.79 -22.09
CA ASP A 33 -47.16 23.07 -22.06
C ASP A 33 -48.07 24.05 -21.21
N PRO A 34 -47.94 25.40 -21.13
CA PRO A 34 -46.84 26.31 -20.78
C PRO A 34 -47.23 27.44 -19.76
N ALA A 35 -46.24 28.28 -19.43
CA ALA A 35 -46.31 29.71 -19.05
C ALA A 35 -46.84 30.17 -17.66
N LEU A 36 -45.96 30.80 -16.86
CA LEU A 36 -45.94 32.26 -16.64
C LEU A 36 -44.80 32.70 -15.69
N SER A 37 -44.28 33.87 -16.03
CA SER A 37 -43.09 34.58 -15.55
C SER A 37 -43.29 35.44 -14.28
N SER A 38 -42.16 35.90 -13.73
CA SER A 38 -41.95 36.94 -12.69
C SER A 38 -42.31 36.50 -11.26
N GLU A 39 -41.49 36.68 -10.23
CA GLU A 39 -40.87 37.93 -9.80
C GLU A 39 -39.43 37.78 -9.26
N LEU A 40 -38.62 38.80 -9.54
CA LEU A 40 -37.40 39.11 -8.81
C LEU A 40 -37.74 39.46 -7.35
N SER A 41 -37.00 38.91 -6.40
CA SER A 41 -36.68 39.63 -5.17
C SER A 41 -35.28 39.28 -4.70
N ASN A 42 -34.40 40.26 -4.88
CA ASN A 42 -33.12 40.40 -4.20
C ASN A 42 -33.34 40.37 -2.69
N SER A 43 -32.59 39.50 -2.00
CA SER A 43 -32.04 39.86 -0.68
C SER A 43 -30.58 39.40 -0.65
N ASN A 44 -29.70 40.36 -0.92
CA ASN A 44 -28.28 40.27 -0.62
C ASN A 44 -28.13 40.44 0.89
N ASP A 45 -27.83 39.38 1.63
CA ASP A 45 -27.06 39.51 2.88
C ASP A 45 -26.54 38.16 3.40
N ILE A 46 -25.48 37.61 2.80
CA ILE A 46 -24.57 36.67 3.47
C ILE A 46 -23.15 36.95 2.98
N SER A 47 -22.54 38.03 3.49
CA SER A 47 -21.10 38.25 3.43
C SER A 47 -20.46 37.79 4.74
N LYS A 48 -20.37 36.47 4.90
CA LYS A 48 -19.29 35.85 5.68
C LYS A 48 -18.86 34.62 4.89
N GLU A 49 -17.90 34.82 3.99
CA GLU A 49 -16.98 33.76 3.60
C GLU A 49 -16.34 33.23 4.88
N SER A 50 -16.94 32.17 5.42
CA SER A 50 -16.22 31.21 6.24
C SER A 50 -15.29 30.51 5.27
N THR A 51 -14.10 31.07 5.06
CA THR A 51 -13.00 30.37 4.44
C THR A 51 -12.77 29.12 5.27
N PHE A 52 -13.34 28.00 4.86
CA PHE A 52 -13.04 26.71 5.46
C PHE A 52 -11.56 26.48 5.18
N ASN A 53 -10.72 26.74 6.19
CA ASN A 53 -9.31 26.47 6.16
C ASN A 53 -9.12 25.06 6.72
N PRO A 54 -8.87 24.04 5.88
CA PRO A 54 -8.73 22.67 6.34
C PRO A 54 -7.59 22.54 7.36
N ASN A 55 -6.55 23.37 7.24
CA ASN A 55 -5.40 23.38 8.14
C ASN A 55 -5.75 23.79 9.57
N GLU A 56 -6.80 24.60 9.74
CA GLU A 56 -7.24 25.07 11.06
C GLU A 56 -8.19 24.08 11.74
N TYR A 57 -8.86 23.22 10.95
CA TYR A 57 -9.74 22.15 11.45
C TYR A 57 -8.96 20.87 11.80
N VAL A 58 -7.88 20.57 11.05
CA VAL A 58 -6.96 19.44 11.33
C VAL A 58 -6.22 19.64 12.66
N SER A 59 -5.86 20.89 12.99
CA SER A 59 -5.20 21.25 14.25
C SER A 59 -6.01 20.95 15.51
N GLY A 60 -7.34 20.77 15.42
CA GLY A 60 -8.23 20.64 16.58
C GLY A 60 -8.66 19.22 16.93
N LEU A 61 -8.28 18.21 16.13
CA LEU A 61 -8.75 16.82 16.29
C LEU A 61 -7.61 15.80 16.44
N GLU A 62 -6.36 16.21 16.29
CA GLU A 62 -5.24 15.37 16.69
C GLU A 62 -5.18 15.35 18.22
N SER A 63 -5.79 14.32 18.84
CA SER A 63 -5.20 13.82 20.07
C SER A 63 -3.72 13.64 19.77
N GLU A 64 -2.82 14.33 20.48
CA GLU A 64 -1.38 14.18 20.29
C GLU A 64 -1.03 12.70 20.51
N VAL A 65 -1.04 11.91 19.43
CA VAL A 65 -0.57 10.54 19.47
C VAL A 65 0.92 10.67 19.71
N LYS A 66 1.36 10.19 20.87
CA LYS A 66 2.77 10.27 21.23
C LYS A 66 3.56 9.43 20.24
N THR A 67 4.53 10.04 19.58
CA THR A 67 5.41 9.35 18.64
C THR A 67 6.74 9.00 19.27
N VAL A 68 7.38 7.98 18.72
CA VAL A 68 8.69 7.47 19.12
C VAL A 68 9.65 7.68 17.96
N SER A 69 10.95 7.86 18.22
CA SER A 69 11.90 8.04 17.13
C SER A 69 12.04 6.76 16.28
N PRO A 70 12.29 6.89 14.96
CA PRO A 70 12.49 5.73 14.09
C PRO A 70 13.62 4.78 14.55
N GLU A 71 14.70 5.31 15.12
CA GLU A 71 15.82 4.51 15.65
C GLU A 71 15.35 3.58 16.78
N ARG A 72 14.52 4.11 17.68
CA ARG A 72 13.97 3.35 18.80
C ARG A 72 13.00 2.27 18.33
N LEU A 73 12.24 2.53 17.26
CA LEU A 73 11.41 1.50 16.63
C LEU A 73 12.25 0.39 16.01
N VAL A 74 13.34 0.72 15.32
CA VAL A 74 14.26 -0.29 14.76
C VAL A 74 14.81 -1.19 15.86
N GLU A 75 15.33 -0.60 16.95
CA GLU A 75 15.79 -1.38 18.11
C GLU A 75 14.70 -2.30 18.67
N TYR A 76 13.47 -1.78 18.79
CA TYR A 76 12.34 -2.54 19.29
C TYR A 76 12.01 -3.73 18.40
N TYR A 77 11.74 -3.51 17.11
CA TYR A 77 11.34 -4.60 16.22
C TYR A 77 12.47 -5.62 16.03
N GLU A 78 13.73 -5.18 15.88
CA GLU A 78 14.86 -6.12 15.81
C GLU A 78 15.02 -6.99 17.06
N SER A 79 14.66 -6.48 18.25
CA SER A 79 14.73 -7.26 19.48
C SER A 79 13.67 -8.37 19.57
N GLN A 80 12.61 -8.27 18.76
CA GLN A 80 11.52 -9.25 18.70
C GLN A 80 11.71 -10.29 17.60
N LEU A 81 12.65 -10.07 16.67
CA LEU A 81 12.92 -10.99 15.58
C LEU A 81 13.49 -12.32 16.08
N ASP A 82 13.17 -13.39 15.36
CA ASP A 82 13.86 -14.67 15.51
C ASP A 82 15.38 -14.44 15.27
N PRO A 83 16.25 -14.81 16.23
CA PRO A 83 17.70 -14.64 16.08
C PRO A 83 18.31 -15.41 14.90
N GLU A 84 17.58 -16.35 14.30
CA GLU A 84 17.97 -17.03 13.07
C GLU A 84 17.76 -16.21 11.78
N ILE A 85 16.97 -15.13 11.85
CA ILE A 85 16.75 -14.24 10.72
C ILE A 85 17.99 -13.36 10.53
N PRO A 86 18.65 -13.39 9.36
CA PRO A 86 19.73 -12.48 9.04
C PRO A 86 19.25 -11.03 9.16
N LYS A 87 20.04 -10.18 9.82
CA LYS A 87 19.64 -8.79 10.04
C LYS A 87 19.82 -7.96 8.78
N ILE A 88 18.96 -6.97 8.62
CA ILE A 88 19.11 -5.92 7.60
C ILE A 88 19.10 -4.55 8.24
N THR A 89 19.69 -3.58 7.56
CA THR A 89 19.50 -2.16 7.86
C THR A 89 18.78 -1.53 6.69
N VAL A 90 17.66 -0.86 6.98
CA VAL A 90 16.85 -0.18 5.97
C VAL A 90 16.90 1.31 6.24
N MET A 91 17.36 2.07 5.25
CA MET A 91 17.43 3.54 5.31
C MET A 91 16.60 4.14 4.17
N ALA A 92 15.84 5.18 4.47
CA ALA A 92 15.19 6.01 3.47
C ALA A 92 15.87 7.39 3.42
N THR A 93 16.20 7.83 2.20
CA THR A 93 16.67 9.19 1.94
C THR A 93 15.55 9.98 1.28
N ILE A 94 15.11 11.03 1.96
CA ILE A 94 14.05 11.94 1.57
C ILE A 94 14.73 13.22 1.06
N THR A 95 14.32 13.70 -0.12
CA THR A 95 14.84 14.93 -0.70
C THR A 95 13.73 15.98 -0.78
N GLU A 96 13.90 17.09 -0.06
CA GLU A 96 12.95 18.22 -0.03
C GLU A 96 13.69 19.50 -0.41
N GLY A 97 13.41 20.02 -1.61
CA GLY A 97 14.19 21.11 -2.19
C GLY A 97 15.66 20.72 -2.31
N ASP A 98 16.55 21.51 -1.71
CA ASP A 98 17.99 21.27 -1.69
C ASP A 98 18.45 20.41 -0.48
N SER A 99 17.53 20.05 0.42
CA SER A 99 17.85 19.30 1.63
C SER A 99 17.65 17.80 1.43
N LYS A 100 18.56 17.01 2.02
CA LYS A 100 18.46 15.55 2.09
C LYS A 100 18.47 15.10 3.54
N THR A 101 17.47 14.33 3.91
CA THR A 101 17.36 13.72 5.23
C THR A 101 17.37 12.21 5.08
N THR A 102 18.20 11.53 5.85
CA THR A 102 18.23 10.07 5.89
C THR A 102 17.68 9.62 7.24
N CYS A 103 16.73 8.70 7.21
CA CYS A 103 16.09 8.13 8.40
C CYS A 103 16.05 6.60 8.28
N PRO A 104 16.17 5.88 9.40
CA PRO A 104 16.03 4.44 9.37
C PRO A 104 14.55 4.05 9.27
N LEU A 105 14.28 2.90 8.65
CA LEU A 105 12.95 2.29 8.60
C LEU A 105 12.94 1.02 9.46
N PRO A 106 11.99 0.86 10.38
CA PRO A 106 11.79 -0.42 11.05
C PRO A 106 11.30 -1.47 10.06
N TYR A 107 11.59 -2.73 10.36
CA TYR A 107 11.14 -3.88 9.59
C TYR A 107 10.74 -5.01 10.53
N ASP A 108 9.88 -5.87 10.02
CA ASP A 108 9.60 -7.18 10.59
C ASP A 108 10.02 -8.25 9.57
N ALA A 109 10.13 -9.51 9.96
CA ALA A 109 10.63 -10.56 9.09
C ALA A 109 10.19 -11.97 9.49
N SER A 110 10.23 -12.89 8.52
CA SER A 110 10.05 -14.30 8.78
C SER A 110 10.90 -15.18 7.85
N ILE A 111 11.19 -16.40 8.29
CA ILE A 111 11.82 -17.43 7.45
C ILE A 111 10.71 -18.25 6.79
N ARG A 112 10.80 -18.45 5.48
CA ARG A 112 9.95 -19.39 4.75
C ARG A 112 10.50 -20.79 4.88
N THR A 113 9.66 -21.70 5.37
CA THR A 113 9.98 -23.12 5.49
C THR A 113 9.43 -23.95 4.34
N SER A 114 8.57 -23.36 3.49
CA SER A 114 7.98 -24.02 2.31
C SER A 114 7.35 -23.00 1.35
N ASP A 115 7.13 -23.43 0.11
CA ASP A 115 6.39 -22.66 -0.91
C ASP A 115 4.87 -22.54 -0.64
N GLU A 116 4.35 -23.26 0.37
CA GLU A 116 2.93 -23.20 0.70
C GLU A 116 2.55 -21.84 1.29
N LYS A 117 1.35 -21.36 0.93
CA LYS A 117 0.81 -20.12 1.50
C LYS A 117 0.61 -20.28 3.01
N THR A 118 1.30 -19.45 3.78
CA THR A 118 1.13 -19.32 5.23
C THR A 118 -0.23 -18.72 5.57
N GLU A 119 -0.60 -18.69 6.85
CA GLU A 119 -1.78 -17.95 7.32
C GLU A 119 -1.65 -16.46 7.00
N MET A 120 -0.47 -15.88 7.28
CA MET A 120 -0.12 -14.50 6.93
C MET A 120 -0.30 -14.19 5.45
N ASP A 121 -0.01 -15.14 4.55
CA ASP A 121 -0.24 -14.98 3.11
C ASP A 121 -1.72 -14.96 2.71
N ARG A 122 -2.53 -15.77 3.40
CA ARG A 122 -3.96 -15.90 3.11
C ARG A 122 -4.71 -14.69 3.64
N GLU A 123 -4.33 -14.24 4.82
CA GLU A 123 -4.94 -13.10 5.51
C GLU A 123 -4.31 -11.76 5.11
N LYS A 124 -3.14 -11.78 4.48
CA LYS A 124 -2.39 -10.58 4.02
C LYS A 124 -2.00 -9.65 5.18
N THR A 125 -1.55 -10.25 6.27
CA THR A 125 -1.30 -9.60 7.56
C THR A 125 0.18 -9.29 7.81
N TRP A 126 1.02 -9.32 6.77
CA TRP A 126 2.48 -9.16 6.86
C TRP A 126 2.95 -7.91 7.61
N PHE A 127 2.18 -6.81 7.56
CA PHE A 127 2.57 -5.52 8.14
C PHE A 127 1.88 -5.21 9.48
N LEU A 128 1.03 -6.11 10.00
CA LEU A 128 0.22 -5.81 11.20
C LEU A 128 1.06 -5.45 12.42
N ASN A 129 2.22 -6.09 12.60
CA ASN A 129 3.07 -5.75 13.72
C ASN A 129 3.63 -4.33 13.60
N LEU A 130 4.04 -3.93 12.39
CA LEU A 130 4.56 -2.58 12.11
C LEU A 130 3.48 -1.50 12.23
N MET A 131 2.21 -1.85 11.95
CA MET A 131 1.08 -0.96 12.13
C MET A 131 0.97 -0.43 13.56
N ASN A 132 1.39 -1.20 14.58
CA ASN A 132 1.35 -0.76 15.98
C ASN A 132 1.96 0.63 16.22
N ASN A 133 2.94 1.03 15.40
CA ASN A 133 3.65 2.29 15.56
C ASN A 133 3.62 3.17 14.30
N PHE A 134 2.58 3.04 13.45
CA PHE A 134 2.59 3.67 12.13
C PHE A 134 2.72 5.20 12.15
N TRP A 135 2.19 5.87 13.18
CA TRP A 135 2.29 7.33 13.35
C TRP A 135 3.74 7.84 13.43
N SER A 136 4.64 6.98 13.87
CA SER A 136 6.07 7.28 14.03
C SER A 136 6.90 6.93 12.78
N LEU A 137 6.30 6.32 11.76
CA LEU A 137 7.01 5.91 10.56
C LEU A 137 7.30 7.12 9.65
N PRO A 138 8.43 7.16 8.94
CA PRO A 138 8.72 8.23 7.99
C PRO A 138 7.68 8.32 6.86
N LYS A 139 7.43 9.55 6.40
CA LYS A 139 6.62 9.84 5.22
C LYS A 139 7.50 9.85 3.97
N LEU A 140 7.23 8.97 3.01
CA LEU A 140 8.05 8.80 1.82
C LEU A 140 7.33 9.25 0.55
N HIS A 141 8.13 9.69 -0.43
CA HIS A 141 7.71 10.17 -1.73
C HIS A 141 8.03 9.15 -2.80
N ASP A 142 7.11 8.92 -3.75
CA ASP A 142 7.32 8.01 -4.88
C ASP A 142 7.46 8.75 -6.22
N GLY A 143 7.51 10.08 -6.19
CA GLY A 143 7.60 10.93 -7.37
C GLY A 143 6.33 11.03 -8.19
N LEU A 144 5.16 10.70 -7.62
CA LEU A 144 3.87 10.84 -8.28
C LEU A 144 3.73 12.19 -8.99
N GLN A 145 3.42 12.15 -10.28
CA GLN A 145 3.23 13.32 -11.16
C GLN A 145 4.40 14.32 -11.17
N ASN A 146 5.62 13.89 -10.86
CA ASN A 146 6.80 14.75 -10.71
C ASN A 146 6.62 15.86 -9.66
N LEU A 147 5.72 15.67 -8.70
CA LEU A 147 5.45 16.63 -7.62
C LEU A 147 6.51 16.59 -6.52
N SER A 148 7.32 15.52 -6.49
CA SER A 148 8.37 15.29 -5.51
C SER A 148 9.52 14.49 -6.13
N VAL A 149 10.70 14.58 -5.51
CA VAL A 149 11.79 13.66 -5.80
C VAL A 149 11.48 12.34 -5.10
N PRO A 150 11.49 11.18 -5.79
CA PRO A 150 11.33 9.89 -5.14
C PRO A 150 12.30 9.71 -3.98
N SER A 151 11.80 9.22 -2.85
CA SER A 151 12.62 8.77 -1.75
C SER A 151 13.45 7.57 -2.20
N GLN A 152 14.73 7.58 -1.86
CA GLN A 152 15.61 6.44 -2.13
C GLN A 152 15.61 5.49 -0.94
N ILE A 153 15.31 4.22 -1.17
CA ILE A 153 15.41 3.16 -0.17
C ILE A 153 16.72 2.42 -0.38
N THR A 154 17.47 2.23 0.72
CA THR A 154 18.68 1.41 0.74
C THR A 154 18.53 0.32 1.79
N ILE A 155 18.70 -0.93 1.36
CA ILE A 155 18.70 -2.12 2.20
C ILE A 155 20.15 -2.65 2.22
N THR A 156 20.75 -2.68 3.40
CA THR A 156 22.05 -3.31 3.63
C THR A 156 21.85 -4.60 4.41
N PHE A 157 22.21 -5.72 3.81
CA PHE A 157 22.12 -7.03 4.43
C PHE A 157 23.37 -7.33 5.26
N SER A 158 23.20 -7.96 6.43
CA SER A 158 24.34 -8.43 7.23
C SER A 158 25.15 -9.48 6.48
N GLU A 159 24.46 -10.28 5.66
CA GLU A 159 25.01 -11.32 4.79
C GLU A 159 24.49 -11.14 3.37
N PRO A 160 25.32 -11.36 2.33
CA PRO A 160 24.90 -11.10 0.96
C PRO A 160 23.80 -12.07 0.52
N PRO A 161 22.67 -11.57 0.00
CA PRO A 161 21.66 -12.43 -0.60
C PRO A 161 22.19 -13.12 -1.86
N VAL A 162 21.71 -14.34 -2.09
CA VAL A 162 22.04 -15.17 -3.24
C VAL A 162 20.92 -15.06 -4.27
N GLY A 163 21.30 -14.73 -5.52
CA GLY A 163 20.35 -14.66 -6.62
C GLY A 163 19.53 -13.37 -6.64
N GLU A 164 18.27 -13.48 -7.05
CA GLU A 164 17.37 -12.35 -7.23
C GLU A 164 16.66 -11.97 -5.92
N ILE A 165 16.45 -10.68 -5.72
CA ILE A 165 15.60 -10.14 -4.66
C ILE A 165 14.30 -9.68 -5.32
N ALA A 166 13.16 -10.19 -4.85
CA ALA A 166 11.85 -9.76 -5.30
C ALA A 166 11.22 -8.82 -4.27
N ILE A 167 10.81 -7.62 -4.68
CA ILE A 167 10.10 -6.68 -3.82
C ILE A 167 8.68 -6.50 -4.35
N THR A 168 7.69 -6.93 -3.58
CA THR A 168 6.27 -6.71 -3.90
C THR A 168 5.73 -5.55 -3.07
N ASP A 169 5.12 -4.59 -3.75
CA ASP A 169 4.57 -3.37 -3.15
C ASP A 169 3.05 -3.46 -2.97
N TYR A 170 2.63 -3.18 -1.74
CA TYR A 170 1.27 -3.27 -1.24
C TYR A 170 0.80 -1.92 -0.67
N VAL A 171 -0.51 -1.73 -0.64
CA VAL A 171 -1.13 -0.60 0.04
C VAL A 171 -2.04 -1.06 1.16
N ILE A 172 -2.12 -0.22 2.19
CA ILE A 172 -3.03 -0.34 3.31
C ILE A 172 -3.89 0.92 3.32
N VAL A 173 -5.20 0.73 3.20
CA VAL A 173 -6.18 1.80 2.97
C VAL A 173 -7.07 2.10 4.17
N ASP A 174 -7.11 1.19 5.14
CA ASP A 174 -7.94 1.26 6.32
C ASP A 174 -7.19 0.77 7.57
N ASP A 175 -7.83 0.97 8.71
CA ASP A 175 -7.33 0.65 10.04
C ASP A 175 -7.10 -0.85 10.29
N SER A 176 -7.69 -1.73 9.48
CA SER A 176 -7.50 -3.17 9.61
C SER A 176 -6.06 -3.63 9.37
N GLY A 177 -5.25 -2.81 8.69
CA GLY A 177 -3.86 -3.13 8.35
C GLY A 177 -3.71 -4.21 7.27
N ILE A 178 -4.81 -4.64 6.65
CA ILE A 178 -4.80 -5.69 5.63
C ILE A 178 -4.17 -5.17 4.33
N ALA A 179 -3.10 -5.83 3.89
CA ALA A 179 -2.39 -5.44 2.69
C ALA A 179 -3.18 -5.78 1.43
N THR A 180 -3.29 -4.83 0.51
CA THR A 180 -3.93 -5.03 -0.79
C THR A 180 -2.94 -4.78 -1.92
N LYS A 181 -2.99 -5.65 -2.93
CA LYS A 181 -2.22 -5.49 -4.17
C LYS A 181 -3.19 -4.97 -5.22
N GLY A 182 -2.90 -3.79 -5.78
CA GLY A 182 -3.77 -3.20 -6.80
C GLY A 182 -4.79 -2.20 -6.25
N THR A 183 -5.44 -1.50 -7.16
CA THR A 183 -6.67 -0.75 -6.89
C THR A 183 -7.86 -1.70 -6.96
N PRO A 184 -8.79 -1.71 -5.98
CA PRO A 184 -9.98 -2.56 -6.01
C PRO A 184 -10.86 -2.38 -7.26
N THR A 185 -10.71 -1.25 -7.96
CA THR A 185 -11.55 -0.79 -9.06
C THR A 185 -11.07 -1.18 -10.46
N LEU A 186 -9.83 -1.66 -10.62
CA LEU A 186 -9.30 -2.05 -11.93
C LEU A 186 -9.31 -3.57 -12.07
N SER A 187 -9.92 -4.06 -13.16
CA SER A 187 -9.94 -5.46 -13.56
C SER A 187 -8.56 -6.03 -13.98
N HIS A 188 -7.50 -5.23 -13.83
CA HIS A 188 -6.13 -5.59 -14.18
C HIS A 188 -5.27 -5.46 -12.92
N SER A 189 -4.92 -6.60 -12.31
CA SER A 189 -3.87 -6.63 -11.30
C SER A 189 -2.53 -6.48 -12.00
N TYR A 190 -1.96 -5.28 -12.02
CA TYR A 190 -0.57 -5.12 -12.42
C TYR A 190 0.33 -5.88 -11.44
N ASP A 191 1.31 -6.61 -11.96
CA ASP A 191 2.31 -7.24 -11.10
C ASP A 191 3.20 -6.16 -10.49
N ARG A 192 3.00 -5.89 -9.19
CA ARG A 192 3.72 -4.87 -8.42
C ARG A 192 5.03 -5.38 -7.82
N THR A 193 5.61 -6.38 -8.48
CA THR A 193 6.84 -7.03 -8.04
C THR A 193 7.98 -6.52 -8.90
N GLN A 194 9.00 -5.92 -8.27
CA GLN A 194 10.26 -5.60 -8.94
C GLN A 194 11.32 -6.62 -8.55
N ILE A 195 12.11 -7.04 -9.54
CA ILE A 195 13.19 -8.00 -9.36
C ILE A 195 14.52 -7.27 -9.45
N PHE A 196 15.37 -7.48 -8.46
CA PHE A 196 16.68 -6.86 -8.35
C PHE A 196 17.76 -7.93 -8.30
N SER A 197 18.90 -7.63 -8.95
CA SER A 197 20.13 -8.40 -8.77
C SER A 197 21.07 -7.59 -7.87
N PRO A 198 21.20 -7.94 -6.58
CA PRO A 198 22.02 -7.18 -5.63
C PRO A 198 23.49 -7.20 -6.03
N ALA A 199 24.16 -6.05 -5.90
CA ALA A 199 25.60 -5.92 -6.06
C ALA A 199 26.28 -6.05 -4.70
N GLY A 200 26.51 -7.30 -4.26
CA GLY A 200 27.06 -7.58 -2.93
C GLY A 200 25.97 -7.54 -1.85
N ASN A 201 26.22 -6.82 -0.75
CA ASN A 201 25.33 -6.79 0.42
C ASN A 201 24.39 -5.58 0.45
N THR A 202 24.33 -4.78 -0.61
CA THR A 202 23.52 -3.55 -0.63
C THR A 202 22.62 -3.51 -1.85
N LEU A 203 21.37 -3.17 -1.63
CA LEU A 203 20.37 -2.86 -2.64
C LEU A 203 19.86 -1.43 -2.42
N SER A 204 20.02 -0.57 -3.43
CA SER A 204 19.47 0.78 -3.41
C SER A 204 18.58 1.01 -4.62
N PHE A 205 17.42 1.61 -4.41
CA PHE A 205 16.47 1.93 -5.47
C PHE A 205 15.64 3.16 -5.09
N ASP A 206 15.18 3.88 -6.10
CA ASP A 206 14.21 4.95 -5.92
C ASP A 206 12.81 4.36 -5.78
N LEU A 207 12.03 4.87 -4.83
CA LEU A 207 10.66 4.43 -4.61
C LEU A 207 9.84 4.70 -5.88
N TRP A 208 9.32 3.65 -6.50
CA TRP A 208 8.53 3.79 -7.72
C TRP A 208 7.11 4.22 -7.40
N VAL A 209 6.53 4.98 -8.34
CA VAL A 209 5.14 5.42 -8.31
C VAL A 209 4.22 4.21 -8.12
N TYR A 210 3.31 4.31 -7.15
CA TYR A 210 2.27 3.29 -7.01
C TYR A 210 1.30 3.38 -8.19
N ASP A 211 1.45 2.50 -9.18
CA ASP A 211 0.62 2.52 -10.38
C ASP A 211 -0.88 2.47 -10.05
N GLY A 212 -1.68 3.32 -10.68
CA GLY A 212 -3.10 3.48 -10.41
C GLY A 212 -3.47 4.26 -9.14
N VAL A 213 -2.51 4.82 -8.38
CA VAL A 213 -2.84 5.64 -7.19
C VAL A 213 -3.72 6.85 -7.54
N ASP A 214 -3.49 7.48 -8.70
CA ASP A 214 -4.29 8.60 -9.20
C ASP A 214 -5.74 8.22 -9.55
N LEU A 215 -6.01 6.92 -9.69
CA LEU A 215 -7.34 6.38 -9.98
C LEU A 215 -8.08 5.94 -8.71
N MET A 216 -7.42 6.04 -7.55
CA MET A 216 -8.04 5.71 -6.27
C MET A 216 -8.85 6.89 -5.76
N SER A 217 -10.09 6.63 -5.34
CA SER A 217 -10.93 7.63 -4.68
C SER A 217 -10.37 8.07 -3.32
N VAL A 218 -9.61 7.18 -2.67
CA VAL A 218 -8.86 7.43 -1.44
C VAL A 218 -7.44 6.96 -1.67
N GLN A 219 -6.47 7.87 -1.57
CA GLN A 219 -5.07 7.51 -1.69
C GLN A 219 -4.64 6.78 -0.41
N PRO A 220 -3.79 5.75 -0.50
CA PRO A 220 -3.49 4.90 0.63
C PRO A 220 -2.62 5.67 1.64
N PRO A 221 -2.97 5.71 2.94
CA PRO A 221 -2.14 6.34 3.96
C PRO A 221 -0.79 5.64 4.16
N LEU A 222 -0.73 4.32 3.94
CA LEU A 222 0.49 3.53 4.12
C LEU A 222 0.78 2.65 2.90
N ARG A 223 2.08 2.40 2.68
CA ARG A 223 2.59 1.41 1.73
C ARG A 223 3.52 0.44 2.43
N GLY A 224 3.38 -0.83 2.07
CA GLY A 224 4.15 -1.94 2.60
C GLY A 224 4.94 -2.63 1.50
N MET A 225 6.23 -2.83 1.73
CA MET A 225 7.10 -3.61 0.85
C MET A 225 7.40 -4.97 1.45
N LEU A 226 7.05 -6.01 0.71
CA LEU A 226 7.42 -7.39 0.96
C LEU A 226 8.68 -7.71 0.16
N VAL A 227 9.81 -7.84 0.83
CA VAL A 227 11.10 -8.21 0.23
C VAL A 227 11.32 -9.70 0.42
N ARG A 228 11.52 -10.44 -0.68
CA ARG A 228 11.85 -11.87 -0.68
C ARG A 228 13.24 -12.09 -1.23
N CYS A 229 14.07 -12.81 -0.51
CA CYS A 229 15.40 -13.19 -0.96
C CYS A 229 15.87 -14.49 -0.28
N THR A 230 16.97 -15.05 -0.79
CA THR A 230 17.65 -16.19 -0.17
C THR A 230 18.95 -15.72 0.48
N ILE A 231 19.14 -16.02 1.77
CA ILE A 231 20.38 -15.74 2.52
C ILE A 231 20.73 -17.01 3.28
N ASP A 232 21.98 -17.47 3.17
CA ASP A 232 22.47 -18.69 3.83
C ASP A 232 21.54 -19.91 3.62
N GLU A 233 21.15 -20.15 2.36
CA GLU A 233 20.23 -21.23 1.96
C GLU A 233 18.80 -21.14 2.55
N LYS A 234 18.48 -20.09 3.30
CA LYS A 234 17.15 -19.81 3.84
C LYS A 234 16.41 -18.81 2.95
N GLU A 235 15.15 -19.10 2.64
CA GLU A 235 14.26 -18.10 2.09
C GLU A 235 13.76 -17.18 3.21
N VAL A 236 13.99 -15.89 3.07
CA VAL A 236 13.63 -14.88 4.07
C VAL A 236 12.69 -13.86 3.46
N GLU A 237 11.67 -13.49 4.22
CA GLU A 237 10.81 -12.36 3.92
C GLU A 237 11.08 -11.22 4.91
N TYR A 238 11.28 -10.02 4.39
CA TYR A 238 11.30 -8.80 5.18
C TYR A 238 10.09 -7.93 4.82
N TYR A 239 9.46 -7.38 5.84
CA TYR A 239 8.30 -6.52 5.75
C TYR A 239 8.71 -5.11 6.16
N ILE A 240 8.56 -4.14 5.26
CA ILE A 240 8.90 -2.73 5.51
C ILE A 240 7.64 -1.91 5.31
N LEU A 241 7.30 -1.04 6.28
CA LEU A 241 6.10 -0.20 6.26
C LEU A 241 6.50 1.28 6.36
N PHE A 242 5.80 2.16 5.64
CA PHE A 242 6.03 3.60 5.70
C PHE A 242 4.75 4.39 5.40
N GLN A 243 4.72 5.65 5.84
CA GLN A 243 3.64 6.58 5.51
C GLN A 243 3.80 7.12 4.09
N THR A 244 2.70 7.28 3.36
CA THR A 244 2.74 7.88 2.03
C THR A 244 2.67 9.40 2.12
N SER A 245 3.31 10.09 1.18
CA SER A 245 3.21 11.55 1.06
C SER A 245 2.00 12.04 0.26
N TYR A 246 1.03 11.18 -0.02
CA TYR A 246 -0.09 11.52 -0.89
C TYR A 246 -0.99 12.58 -0.26
N PHE A 247 -1.52 13.49 -1.08
CA PHE A 247 -2.34 14.61 -0.60
C PHE A 247 -3.60 14.13 0.13
N LEU A 248 -4.21 13.06 -0.38
CA LEU A 248 -5.36 12.38 0.25
C LEU A 248 -4.96 11.07 0.94
N GLY A 249 -3.67 10.89 1.24
CA GLY A 249 -3.11 9.72 1.91
C GLY A 249 -3.34 9.75 3.41
N MET A 250 -4.61 9.80 3.83
CA MET A 250 -5.00 9.81 5.24
C MET A 250 -5.99 8.68 5.53
N PHE A 251 -5.93 8.15 6.74
CA PHE A 251 -6.95 7.21 7.20
C PHE A 251 -8.32 7.89 7.30
N PRO A 252 -9.42 7.15 7.09
CA PRO A 252 -10.77 7.66 7.34
C PRO A 252 -10.92 8.28 8.74
N PHE A 253 -11.70 9.35 8.88
CA PHE A 253 -11.88 10.06 10.15
C PHE A 253 -12.52 9.20 11.25
N ASP A 254 -13.23 8.14 10.87
CA ASP A 254 -13.90 7.18 11.74
C ASP A 254 -13.07 5.89 11.98
N SER A 255 -11.79 5.89 11.59
CA SER A 255 -10.88 4.76 11.82
C SER A 255 -10.71 4.47 13.32
N ASP A 256 -10.78 3.18 13.67
CA ASP A 256 -10.62 2.67 15.03
C ASP A 256 -9.29 1.94 15.19
N PHE A 257 -8.32 2.66 15.77
CA PHE A 257 -7.00 2.13 16.09
C PHE A 257 -6.89 1.51 17.49
N SER A 258 -8.02 1.27 18.18
CA SER A 258 -8.01 0.71 19.55
C SER A 258 -7.39 -0.69 19.67
N HIS A 259 -7.30 -1.40 18.54
CA HIS A 259 -6.66 -2.71 18.44
C HIS A 259 -5.12 -2.64 18.36
N LEU A 260 -4.55 -1.46 18.10
CA LEU A 260 -3.11 -1.27 18.01
C LEU A 260 -2.47 -1.17 19.40
N THR A 261 -1.21 -1.60 19.48
CA THR A 261 -0.42 -1.62 20.72
C THR A 261 0.88 -0.82 20.53
N PRO A 262 0.83 0.52 20.45
CA PRO A 262 2.01 1.35 20.27
C PRO A 262 2.99 1.20 21.43
N LEU A 263 4.29 1.33 21.13
CA LEU A 263 5.38 1.21 22.10
C LEU A 263 5.28 2.30 23.18
N GLU A 264 4.83 3.49 22.78
CA GLU A 264 4.50 4.58 23.69
C GLU A 264 3.10 5.13 23.34
N PRO A 265 2.14 5.09 24.29
CA PRO A 265 0.78 5.59 24.09
C PRO A 265 0.67 7.12 24.21
#